data_AF-V8APR2-F1
#
_entry.id   AF-V8APR2-F1
#
_cell.length_a   1.000
_cell.length_b   1.000
_cell.length_c   1.000
_cell.angle_alpha   90.00
_cell.angle_beta   90.00
_cell.angle_gamma   90.00
#
_symmetry.space_group_name_H-M   'P 1'
#
loop_
_entity.id
_entity.type
_entity.pdbx_description
1 polymer ?
#
loop_
_entity_poly.entity_id
_entity_poly.type
_entity_poly.pdbx_seq_one_letter_code
_entity_poly.pdbx_strand_id
1 'polypeptide(L)'
;MKKLALLSDLHLDVNQFTDSEIQVLIDTLQEQSVTDLHFAGDMSNDYKKITAPFFNQLSKRFDISHNLGNHDMVHLSEKEINAQDFSLKYFGDTLLISFHGWYDYSFIQDYSKEKLLAFKNSFYFDRKIHRDYSDALTTQHTLHTLESILENLDFSGRIIIAMHFVPHKAFSINTAYKKFERFNAYLGSQAFHELFIQFPQITDVIFGHAHHRISAQSIDGIMYHSRPLGYTYEWQMVSDFLQDYPEYQIEEHYHLRKRYQAIRTLDSWQDYRAQNLSKELLSSLSFFELPT
;
A
#
# COMPACT_ATOMS: atom_id res chain seq x y z
N MET A 1 15.46 21.71 1.04
CA MET A 1 14.45 20.91 1.76
C MET A 1 13.57 20.24 0.73
N LYS A 2 13.40 18.93 0.86
CA LYS A 2 12.63 18.06 -0.02
C LYS A 2 11.39 17.60 0.74
N LYS A 3 10.25 17.50 0.06
CA LYS A 3 9.04 16.96 0.68
C LYS A 3 8.64 15.68 -0.04
N LEU A 4 8.82 14.57 0.67
CA LEU A 4 8.46 13.24 0.21
C LEU A 4 7.00 12.95 0.63
N ALA A 5 6.17 12.62 -0.33
CA ALA A 5 4.85 12.03 -0.10
C ALA A 5 4.90 10.53 -0.41
N LEU A 6 4.20 9.71 0.38
CA LEU A 6 4.02 8.28 0.13
C LEU A 6 2.54 7.94 0.02
N LEU A 7 2.21 7.11 -0.98
CA LEU A 7 0.86 6.69 -1.32
C LEU A 7 0.85 5.21 -1.72
N SER A 8 -0.21 4.48 -1.40
CA SER A 8 -0.39 3.09 -1.80
C SER A 8 -1.86 2.77 -2.08
N ASP A 9 -2.09 1.63 -2.73
CA ASP A 9 -3.43 1.06 -2.94
C ASP A 9 -4.37 2.01 -3.69
N LEU A 10 -3.85 2.68 -4.72
CA LEU A 10 -4.64 3.57 -5.57
C LEU A 10 -5.67 2.81 -6.41
N HIS A 11 -5.35 1.57 -6.82
CA HIS A 11 -6.22 0.72 -7.64
C HIS A 11 -6.89 1.48 -8.79
N LEU A 12 -6.08 2.17 -9.60
CA LEU A 12 -6.49 3.13 -10.64
C LEU A 12 -7.61 2.59 -11.55
N ASP A 13 -7.54 1.30 -11.90
CA ASP A 13 -8.51 0.61 -12.73
C ASP A 13 -9.82 0.28 -11.98
N VAL A 14 -9.73 -0.21 -10.75
CA VAL A 14 -10.91 -0.57 -9.94
C VAL A 14 -11.65 0.69 -9.47
N ASN A 15 -10.90 1.73 -9.11
CA ASN A 15 -11.42 3.02 -8.68
C ASN A 15 -11.76 3.96 -9.85
N GLN A 16 -11.50 3.53 -11.10
CA GLN A 16 -11.87 4.23 -12.33
C GLN A 16 -11.34 5.68 -12.37
N PHE A 17 -10.06 5.86 -12.03
CA PHE A 17 -9.42 7.17 -12.15
C PHE A 17 -9.39 7.61 -13.61
N THR A 18 -9.97 8.77 -13.89
CA THR A 18 -9.87 9.47 -15.17
C THR A 18 -8.83 10.59 -15.08
N ASP A 19 -8.58 11.28 -16.18
CA ASP A 19 -7.71 12.46 -16.20
C ASP A 19 -8.14 13.52 -15.17
N SER A 20 -9.44 13.64 -14.88
CA SER A 20 -9.95 14.58 -13.89
C SER A 20 -9.49 14.21 -12.47
N GLU A 21 -9.63 12.95 -12.05
CA GLU A 21 -9.16 12.51 -10.72
C GLU A 21 -7.64 12.56 -10.62
N ILE A 22 -6.92 12.23 -11.69
CA ILE A 22 -5.47 12.34 -11.72
C ILE A 22 -5.05 13.81 -11.56
N GLN A 23 -5.77 14.75 -12.18
CA GLN A 23 -5.49 16.17 -12.01
C GLN A 23 -5.75 16.63 -10.56
N VAL A 24 -6.84 16.20 -9.92
CA VAL A 24 -7.09 16.48 -8.50
C VAL A 24 -5.98 15.95 -7.61
N LEU A 25 -5.46 14.75 -7.88
CA LEU A 25 -4.30 14.20 -7.17
C LEU A 25 -3.05 15.08 -7.35
N ILE A 26 -2.75 15.48 -8.58
CA ILE A 26 -1.61 16.35 -8.89
C ILE A 26 -1.75 17.69 -8.15
N ASP A 27 -2.90 18.33 -8.23
CA ASP A 27 -3.15 19.63 -7.59
C ASP A 27 -3.01 19.51 -6.07
N THR A 28 -3.61 18.46 -5.47
CA THR A 28 -3.48 18.17 -4.04
C THR A 28 -2.02 18.03 -3.61
N LEU A 29 -1.20 17.30 -4.37
CA LEU A 29 0.24 17.14 -4.09
C LEU A 29 1.02 18.45 -4.25
N GLN A 30 0.71 19.25 -5.27
CA GLN A 30 1.36 20.53 -5.52
C GLN A 30 1.02 21.57 -4.45
N GLU A 31 -0.24 21.63 -4.00
CA GLU A 31 -0.67 22.49 -2.89
C GLU A 31 0.06 22.15 -1.59
N GLN A 32 0.39 20.87 -1.38
CA GLN A 32 1.22 20.43 -0.24
C GLN A 32 2.72 20.68 -0.45
N SER A 33 3.14 21.25 -1.58
CA SER A 33 4.54 21.48 -1.96
C SER A 33 5.36 20.19 -2.04
N VAL A 34 4.74 19.09 -2.46
CA VAL A 34 5.43 17.81 -2.66
C VAL A 34 6.42 17.93 -3.81
N THR A 35 7.65 17.46 -3.59
CA THR A 35 8.69 17.40 -4.62
C THR A 35 8.96 15.97 -5.07
N ASP A 36 8.82 15.02 -4.15
CA ASP A 36 9.17 13.63 -4.33
C ASP A 36 7.97 12.76 -3.94
N LEU A 37 7.65 11.77 -4.76
CA LEU A 37 6.48 10.92 -4.57
C LEU A 37 6.90 9.46 -4.66
N HIS A 38 6.63 8.71 -3.59
CA HIS A 38 6.85 7.28 -3.55
C HIS A 38 5.53 6.51 -3.56
N PHE A 39 5.39 5.57 -4.49
CA PHE A 39 4.25 4.66 -4.53
C PHE A 39 4.60 3.31 -3.91
N ALA A 40 3.94 2.97 -2.79
CA ALA A 40 4.20 1.74 -2.04
C ALA A 40 3.30 0.56 -2.47
N GLY A 41 3.08 0.43 -3.78
CA GLY A 41 2.37 -0.70 -4.39
C GLY A 41 0.84 -0.55 -4.50
N ASP A 42 0.27 -1.49 -5.24
CA ASP A 42 -1.15 -1.63 -5.58
C ASP A 42 -1.73 -0.45 -6.34
N MET A 43 -1.05 -0.13 -7.45
CA MET A 43 -1.46 0.96 -8.33
C MET A 43 -2.54 0.51 -9.31
N SER A 44 -2.43 -0.68 -9.89
CA SER A 44 -3.46 -1.27 -10.75
C SER A 44 -3.24 -2.77 -10.96
N ASN A 45 -4.21 -3.44 -11.59
CA ASN A 45 -4.05 -4.84 -12.01
C ASN A 45 -3.28 -5.03 -13.34
N ASP A 46 -2.84 -3.96 -14.00
CA ASP A 46 -2.06 -4.03 -15.25
C ASP A 46 -0.94 -2.98 -15.24
N TYR A 47 0.20 -3.37 -14.67
CA TYR A 47 1.33 -2.48 -14.51
C TYR A 47 1.77 -1.83 -15.83
N LYS A 48 1.81 -2.60 -16.92
CA LYS A 48 2.36 -2.13 -18.21
C LYS A 48 1.43 -1.14 -18.89
N LYS A 49 0.11 -1.35 -18.82
CA LYS A 49 -0.86 -0.51 -19.53
C LYS A 49 -1.41 0.64 -18.69
N ILE A 50 -1.36 0.56 -17.36
CA ILE A 50 -2.01 1.52 -16.47
C ILE A 50 -0.97 2.16 -15.56
N THR A 51 -0.30 1.38 -14.70
CA THR A 51 0.65 1.92 -13.71
C THR A 51 1.82 2.68 -14.36
N ALA A 52 2.52 2.08 -15.32
CA ALA A 52 3.70 2.70 -15.94
C ALA A 52 3.36 3.98 -16.73
N PRO A 53 2.29 4.03 -17.56
CA PRO A 53 1.84 5.30 -18.16
C PRO A 53 1.47 6.37 -17.14
N PHE A 54 0.80 5.99 -16.05
CA PHE A 54 0.47 6.90 -14.95
C PHE A 54 1.75 7.49 -14.31
N PHE A 55 2.75 6.66 -14.00
CA PHE A 55 4.05 7.16 -13.50
C PHE A 55 4.75 8.09 -14.48
N ASN A 56 4.73 7.78 -15.78
CA ASN A 56 5.29 8.66 -16.82
C ASN A 56 4.57 10.01 -16.94
N GLN A 57 3.29 10.06 -16.59
CA GLN A 57 2.53 11.31 -16.54
C GLN A 57 2.93 12.16 -15.33
N LEU A 58 3.08 11.55 -14.15
CA LEU A 58 3.41 12.23 -12.90
C LEU A 58 4.88 12.64 -12.81
N SER A 59 5.79 11.89 -13.43
CA SER A 59 7.23 12.18 -13.45
C SER A 59 7.59 13.52 -14.12
N LYS A 60 6.64 14.13 -14.84
CA LYS A 60 6.78 15.48 -15.40
C LYS A 60 6.72 16.58 -14.34
N ARG A 61 6.27 16.25 -13.12
CA ARG A 61 5.99 17.21 -12.04
C ARG A 61 6.66 16.85 -10.73
N PHE A 62 6.86 15.56 -10.46
CA PHE A 62 7.45 15.05 -9.24
C PHE A 62 8.60 14.10 -9.55
N ASP A 63 9.54 13.97 -8.62
CA ASP A 63 10.55 12.92 -8.66
C ASP A 63 9.94 11.62 -8.09
N ILE A 64 9.71 10.63 -8.95
CA ILE A 64 8.91 9.43 -8.66
C ILE A 64 9.82 8.25 -8.32
N SER A 65 9.49 7.53 -7.26
CA SER A 65 9.98 6.17 -7.00
C SER A 65 8.82 5.25 -6.61
N HIS A 66 9.03 3.94 -6.66
CA HIS A 66 7.98 2.98 -6.32
C HIS A 66 8.53 1.62 -5.90
N ASN A 67 7.71 0.87 -5.16
CA ASN A 67 7.75 -0.59 -5.12
C ASN A 67 6.41 -1.14 -5.62
N LEU A 68 6.38 -2.43 -5.95
CA LEU A 68 5.19 -3.12 -6.45
C LEU A 68 4.37 -3.66 -5.28
N GLY A 69 3.05 -3.65 -5.44
CA GLY A 69 2.13 -4.45 -4.63
C GLY A 69 1.74 -5.74 -5.35
N ASN A 70 0.93 -6.58 -4.71
CA ASN A 70 0.51 -7.85 -5.31
C ASN A 70 -0.34 -7.62 -6.56
N HIS A 71 -1.15 -6.56 -6.63
CA HIS A 71 -1.95 -6.24 -7.80
C HIS A 71 -1.09 -5.83 -9.00
N ASP A 72 0.00 -5.09 -8.78
CA ASP A 72 0.92 -4.69 -9.85
C ASP A 72 1.67 -5.87 -10.48
N MET A 73 1.84 -6.96 -9.71
CA MET A 73 2.58 -8.15 -10.15
C MET A 73 1.76 -9.07 -11.07
N VAL A 74 0.43 -8.93 -11.08
CA VAL A 74 -0.44 -9.75 -11.94
C VAL A 74 -0.12 -9.38 -13.39
N HIS A 75 0.45 -10.33 -14.15
CA HIS A 75 0.96 -10.18 -15.53
C HIS A 75 2.42 -9.77 -15.71
N LEU A 76 3.19 -9.62 -14.63
CA LEU A 76 4.65 -9.52 -14.73
C LEU A 76 5.29 -10.92 -14.63
N SER A 77 6.38 -11.12 -15.36
CA SER A 77 7.26 -12.27 -15.17
C SER A 77 8.12 -12.10 -13.91
N GLU A 78 8.63 -13.20 -13.34
CA GLU A 78 9.57 -13.15 -12.20
C GLU A 78 10.72 -12.17 -12.45
N LYS A 79 11.30 -12.21 -13.66
CA LYS A 79 12.38 -11.30 -14.07
C LYS A 79 11.96 -9.83 -14.01
N GLU A 80 10.74 -9.51 -14.43
CA GLU A 80 10.23 -8.13 -14.42
C GLU A 80 9.90 -7.64 -13.01
N ILE A 81 9.44 -8.54 -12.12
CA ILE A 81 9.21 -8.20 -10.71
C ILE A 81 10.56 -7.92 -10.03
N ASN A 82 11.54 -8.82 -10.21
CA ASN A 82 12.84 -8.73 -9.55
C ASN A 82 13.68 -7.56 -10.10
N ALA A 83 13.52 -7.18 -11.37
CA ALA A 83 14.20 -6.01 -11.95
C ALA A 83 13.75 -4.67 -11.35
N GLN A 84 12.64 -4.66 -10.62
CA GLN A 84 12.07 -3.48 -9.96
C GLN A 84 12.14 -3.60 -8.44
N ASP A 85 12.65 -4.72 -7.92
CA ASP A 85 12.76 -4.94 -6.47
C ASP A 85 14.02 -4.26 -5.94
N PHE A 86 13.90 -3.69 -4.74
CA PHE A 86 14.91 -2.86 -4.07
C PHE A 86 15.30 -1.58 -4.81
N SER A 87 15.07 -0.43 -4.15
CA SER A 87 15.56 0.88 -4.57
C SER A 87 16.05 1.67 -3.35
N LEU A 88 17.18 2.35 -3.51
CA LEU A 88 17.81 3.18 -2.50
C LEU A 88 17.81 4.63 -2.98
N LYS A 89 17.11 5.52 -2.29
CA LYS A 89 17.02 6.95 -2.63
C LYS A 89 17.46 7.82 -1.45
N TYR A 90 18.52 8.59 -1.66
CA TYR A 90 19.14 9.43 -0.64
C TYR A 90 18.54 10.84 -0.62
N PHE A 91 18.35 11.37 0.58
CA PHE A 91 17.88 12.72 0.91
C PHE A 91 18.78 13.29 2.01
N GLY A 92 19.98 13.73 1.64
CA GLY A 92 20.98 14.19 2.61
C GLY A 92 21.37 13.09 3.61
N ASP A 93 20.98 13.28 4.87
CA ASP A 93 21.20 12.34 5.98
C ASP A 93 20.07 11.30 6.15
N THR A 94 19.13 11.22 5.22
CA THR A 94 18.04 10.24 5.22
C THR A 94 18.10 9.37 3.97
N LEU A 95 17.89 8.06 4.12
CA LEU A 95 17.80 7.09 3.05
C LEU A 95 16.40 6.45 3.04
N LEU A 96 15.72 6.50 1.90
CA LEU A 96 14.56 5.67 1.63
C LEU A 96 15.04 4.35 1.00
N ILE A 97 14.79 3.24 1.68
CA ILE A 97 14.92 1.89 1.10
C ILE A 97 13.52 1.37 0.81
N SER A 98 13.22 1.12 -0.46
CA SER A 98 11.92 0.58 -0.87
C SER A 98 12.07 -0.78 -1.54
N PHE A 99 11.23 -1.73 -1.19
CA PHE A 99 11.21 -3.09 -1.76
C PHE A 99 9.79 -3.65 -1.70
N HIS A 100 9.47 -4.67 -2.48
CA HIS A 100 8.07 -5.11 -2.61
C HIS A 100 7.53 -5.70 -1.31
N GLY A 101 8.32 -6.57 -0.67
CA GLY A 101 7.88 -7.44 0.41
C GLY A 101 7.11 -8.66 -0.11
N TRP A 102 6.72 -9.55 0.81
CA TRP A 102 5.83 -10.69 0.54
C TRP A 102 5.25 -11.21 1.87
N TYR A 103 4.73 -12.44 1.88
CA TYR A 103 4.20 -13.10 3.09
C TYR A 103 4.67 -14.55 3.21
N ASP A 104 4.65 -15.04 4.44
CA ASP A 104 5.09 -16.40 4.81
C ASP A 104 4.05 -17.16 5.65
N TYR A 105 2.84 -16.60 5.78
CA TYR A 105 1.75 -17.09 6.60
C TYR A 105 1.94 -16.99 8.12
N SER A 106 2.99 -16.30 8.59
CA SER A 106 3.35 -16.22 10.03
C SER A 106 2.31 -15.52 10.91
N PHE A 107 1.37 -14.76 10.34
CA PHE A 107 0.33 -14.07 11.09
C PHE A 107 -0.83 -14.96 11.54
N ILE A 108 -0.81 -16.25 11.20
CA ILE A 108 -1.84 -17.18 11.66
C ILE A 108 -1.24 -18.52 12.11
N GLN A 109 -1.78 -19.07 13.20
CA GLN A 109 -1.33 -20.35 13.77
C GLN A 109 -2.39 -21.46 13.65
N ASP A 110 -3.66 -21.09 13.55
CA ASP A 110 -4.81 -22.02 13.57
C ASP A 110 -5.02 -22.82 12.27
N TYR A 111 -4.21 -22.59 11.22
CA TYR A 111 -4.40 -23.16 9.90
C TYR A 111 -3.15 -23.92 9.44
N SER A 112 -3.35 -25.13 8.91
CA SER A 112 -2.25 -25.86 8.28
C SER A 112 -1.84 -25.20 6.97
N LYS A 113 -0.55 -25.33 6.62
CA LYS A 113 0.01 -24.78 5.38
C LYS A 113 -0.74 -25.27 4.14
N GLU A 114 -1.16 -26.54 4.11
CA GLU A 114 -1.90 -27.13 3.00
C GLU A 114 -3.26 -26.46 2.82
N LYS A 115 -3.97 -26.14 3.91
CA LYS A 115 -5.26 -25.43 3.85
C LYS A 115 -5.09 -24.01 3.34
N LEU A 116 -4.05 -23.31 3.76
CA LEU A 116 -3.74 -21.96 3.29
C LEU A 116 -3.36 -21.97 1.80
N LEU A 117 -2.56 -22.94 1.35
CA LEU A 117 -2.23 -23.08 -0.07
C LEU A 117 -3.45 -23.44 -0.92
N ALA A 118 -4.29 -24.37 -0.46
CA ALA A 118 -5.51 -24.73 -1.16
C ALA A 118 -6.46 -23.53 -1.28
N PHE A 119 -6.62 -22.74 -0.21
CA PHE A 119 -7.43 -21.51 -0.27
C PHE A 119 -6.82 -20.45 -1.20
N LYS A 120 -5.49 -20.27 -1.15
CA LYS A 120 -4.78 -19.37 -2.07
C LYS A 120 -5.11 -19.72 -3.51
N ASN A 121 -4.83 -20.97 -3.90
CA ASN A 121 -4.95 -21.46 -5.26
C ASN A 121 -6.39 -21.45 -5.80
N SER A 122 -7.41 -21.51 -4.93
CA SER A 122 -8.82 -21.51 -5.33
C SER A 122 -9.47 -20.13 -5.32
N PHE A 123 -9.12 -19.27 -4.36
CA PHE A 123 -9.88 -18.03 -4.12
C PHE A 123 -9.03 -16.76 -4.00
N TYR A 124 -7.86 -16.84 -3.39
CA TYR A 124 -7.09 -15.63 -3.10
C TYR A 124 -6.58 -14.97 -4.39
N PHE A 125 -6.48 -13.65 -4.38
CA PHE A 125 -6.16 -12.87 -5.58
C PHE A 125 -4.78 -13.27 -6.15
N ASP A 126 -3.80 -13.44 -5.26
CA ASP A 126 -2.40 -13.71 -5.61
C ASP A 126 -2.15 -15.04 -6.29
N ARG A 127 -3.16 -15.93 -6.40
CA ARG A 127 -3.06 -17.13 -7.25
C ARG A 127 -2.73 -16.81 -8.71
N LYS A 128 -2.95 -15.56 -9.14
CA LYS A 128 -2.66 -15.07 -10.48
C LYS A 128 -1.17 -14.71 -10.67
N ILE A 129 -0.42 -14.59 -9.58
CA ILE A 129 0.97 -14.17 -9.57
C ILE A 129 1.85 -15.41 -9.64
N HIS A 130 2.76 -15.44 -10.61
CA HIS A 130 3.71 -16.53 -10.77
C HIS A 130 5.03 -16.12 -10.14
N ARG A 131 5.44 -16.86 -9.10
CA ARG A 131 6.74 -16.74 -8.44
C ARG A 131 7.52 -18.02 -8.64
N ASP A 132 8.85 -17.90 -8.77
CA ASP A 132 9.74 -19.07 -8.92
C ASP A 132 9.85 -19.91 -7.64
N TYR A 133 9.55 -19.30 -6.49
CA TYR A 133 9.67 -19.92 -5.17
C TYR A 133 8.33 -19.93 -4.42
N SER A 134 8.25 -20.76 -3.39
CA SER A 134 7.12 -20.71 -2.45
C SER A 134 7.06 -19.35 -1.74
N ASP A 135 5.89 -18.98 -1.21
CA ASP A 135 5.69 -17.70 -0.51
C ASP A 135 6.69 -17.49 0.64
N ALA A 136 6.90 -18.50 1.49
CA ALA A 136 7.87 -18.43 2.58
C ALA A 136 9.32 -18.27 2.08
N LEU A 137 9.71 -18.98 1.01
CA LEU A 137 11.07 -18.88 0.46
C LEU A 137 11.30 -17.55 -0.27
N THR A 138 10.28 -17.03 -0.96
CA THR A 138 10.31 -15.68 -1.55
C THR A 138 10.54 -14.64 -0.46
N THR A 139 9.76 -14.70 0.63
CA THR A 139 9.91 -13.82 1.79
C THR A 139 11.31 -13.91 2.40
N GLN A 140 11.83 -15.13 2.57
CA GLN A 140 13.18 -15.35 3.10
C GLN A 140 14.26 -14.74 2.20
N HIS A 141 14.17 -14.91 0.87
CA HIS A 141 15.11 -14.30 -0.06
C HIS A 141 15.07 -12.75 0.00
N THR A 142 13.87 -12.17 0.11
CA THR A 142 13.71 -10.72 0.30
C THR A 142 14.37 -10.25 1.60
N LEU A 143 14.14 -10.97 2.71
CA LEU A 143 14.78 -10.66 4.01
C LEU A 143 16.30 -10.73 3.95
N HIS A 144 16.87 -11.81 3.40
CA HIS A 144 18.32 -11.93 3.25
C HIS A 144 18.91 -10.83 2.35
N THR A 145 18.20 -10.45 1.29
CA THR A 145 18.65 -9.35 0.41
C THR A 145 18.65 -8.02 1.17
N LEU A 146 17.59 -7.74 1.93
CA LEU A 146 17.52 -6.53 2.75
C LEU A 146 18.60 -6.49 3.84
N GLU A 147 18.79 -7.60 4.56
CA GLU A 147 19.83 -7.73 5.59
C GLU A 147 21.21 -7.47 5.00
N SER A 148 21.53 -8.10 3.86
CA SER A 148 22.79 -7.88 3.14
C SER A 148 22.98 -6.42 2.71
N ILE A 149 21.92 -5.76 2.22
CA ILE A 149 21.98 -4.33 1.90
C ILE A 149 22.31 -3.52 3.15
N LEU A 150 21.62 -3.77 4.27
CA LEU A 150 21.78 -3.01 5.52
C LEU A 150 23.15 -3.23 6.17
N GLU A 151 23.68 -4.46 6.15
CA GLU A 151 25.01 -4.80 6.71
C GLU A 151 26.16 -4.18 5.92
N ASN A 152 26.00 -4.05 4.60
CA ASN A 152 27.03 -3.52 3.70
C ASN A 152 26.85 -2.02 3.40
N LEU A 153 25.86 -1.37 4.01
CA LEU A 153 25.57 0.03 3.77
C LEU A 153 26.58 0.93 4.49
N ASP A 154 27.40 1.65 3.73
CA ASP A 154 28.25 2.73 4.26
C ASP A 154 27.42 4.02 4.42
N PHE A 155 26.46 3.97 5.34
CA PHE A 155 25.57 5.08 5.70
C PHE A 155 25.26 5.01 7.19
N SER A 156 25.24 6.18 7.83
CA SER A 156 25.00 6.31 9.28
C SER A 156 23.78 7.18 9.61
N GLY A 157 23.05 7.60 8.57
CA GLY A 157 21.90 8.47 8.69
C GLY A 157 20.61 7.72 9.01
N ARG A 158 19.50 8.43 8.90
CA ARG A 158 18.17 7.88 9.13
C ARG A 158 17.74 7.00 7.96
N ILE A 159 17.16 5.84 8.23
CA ILE A 159 16.54 4.97 7.22
C ILE A 159 15.02 4.99 7.38
N ILE A 160 14.34 5.19 6.26
CA ILE A 160 12.90 5.02 6.07
C ILE A 160 12.70 3.80 5.18
N ILE A 161 11.86 2.86 5.61
CA ILE A 161 11.46 1.69 4.82
C ILE A 161 10.12 1.97 4.14
N ALA A 162 10.01 1.65 2.86
CA ALA A 162 8.73 1.53 2.17
C ALA A 162 8.58 0.12 1.59
N MET A 163 7.47 -0.55 1.93
CA MET A 163 7.14 -1.86 1.38
C MET A 163 5.64 -1.98 1.21
N HIS A 164 5.16 -2.91 0.39
CA HIS A 164 3.71 -3.05 0.22
C HIS A 164 3.06 -3.89 1.33
N PHE A 165 3.63 -5.06 1.61
CA PHE A 165 3.10 -6.04 2.55
C PHE A 165 3.22 -5.59 4.02
N VAL A 166 2.36 -6.14 4.88
CA VAL A 166 2.28 -5.78 6.30
C VAL A 166 3.50 -6.34 7.05
N PRO A 167 4.34 -5.49 7.67
CA PRO A 167 5.61 -5.90 8.27
C PRO A 167 5.48 -6.47 9.69
N HIS A 168 4.32 -6.31 10.33
CA HIS A 168 4.13 -6.64 11.73
C HIS A 168 2.70 -7.13 12.02
N LYS A 169 2.58 -8.25 12.74
CA LYS A 169 1.31 -8.86 13.15
C LYS A 169 0.35 -7.94 13.93
N ALA A 170 0.85 -6.87 14.56
CA ALA A 170 0.03 -5.89 15.27
C ALA A 170 -0.96 -5.16 14.34
N PHE A 171 -0.65 -5.13 13.04
CA PHE A 171 -1.48 -4.52 12.00
C PHE A 171 -2.33 -5.55 11.24
N SER A 172 -2.47 -6.77 11.77
CA SER A 172 -3.37 -7.78 11.21
C SER A 172 -4.83 -7.31 11.26
N ILE A 173 -5.66 -7.83 10.37
CA ILE A 173 -7.09 -7.55 10.38
C ILE A 173 -7.72 -8.21 11.61
N ASN A 174 -8.23 -7.36 12.52
CA ASN A 174 -9.05 -7.81 13.63
C ASN A 174 -10.51 -7.98 13.15
N THR A 175 -11.02 -9.20 13.21
CA THR A 175 -12.37 -9.52 12.74
C THR A 175 -13.05 -10.50 13.67
N ALA A 176 -14.30 -10.21 14.02
CA ALA A 176 -15.13 -11.13 14.79
C ALA A 176 -15.49 -12.41 14.00
N TYR A 177 -15.31 -12.41 12.67
CA TYR A 177 -15.65 -13.54 11.82
C TYR A 177 -14.41 -14.36 11.46
N LYS A 178 -14.25 -15.52 12.09
CA LYS A 178 -13.13 -16.46 11.88
C LYS A 178 -12.82 -16.78 10.40
N LYS A 179 -13.83 -16.76 9.52
CA LYS A 179 -13.62 -16.96 8.06
C LYS A 179 -12.77 -15.87 7.39
N PHE A 180 -12.73 -14.66 7.97
CA PHE A 180 -11.91 -13.55 7.49
C PHE A 180 -10.53 -13.52 8.15
N GLU A 181 -10.36 -14.16 9.31
CA GLU A 181 -9.07 -14.28 10.00
C GLU A 181 -8.00 -14.92 9.11
N ARG A 182 -8.36 -15.94 8.31
CA ARG A 182 -7.44 -16.59 7.37
C ARG A 182 -6.79 -15.64 6.34
N PHE A 183 -7.37 -14.47 6.08
CA PHE A 183 -6.74 -13.49 5.18
C PHE A 183 -5.46 -12.91 5.78
N ASN A 184 -5.33 -12.89 7.11
CA ASN A 184 -4.09 -12.47 7.78
C ASN A 184 -2.88 -13.30 7.33
N ALA A 185 -3.07 -14.55 6.90
CA ALA A 185 -2.01 -15.39 6.35
C ALA A 185 -1.30 -14.79 5.13
N TYR A 186 -1.98 -13.93 4.37
CA TYR A 186 -1.46 -13.36 3.12
C TYR A 186 -1.15 -11.86 3.23
N LEU A 187 -1.19 -11.30 4.44
CA LEU A 187 -0.95 -9.88 4.65
C LEU A 187 0.55 -9.54 4.66
N GLY A 188 1.39 -10.42 5.18
CA GLY A 188 2.82 -10.16 5.27
C GLY A 188 3.55 -11.15 6.15
N SER A 189 4.65 -10.71 6.75
CA SER A 189 5.52 -11.55 7.59
C SER A 189 6.02 -10.77 8.80
N GLN A 190 6.02 -11.42 9.96
CA GLN A 190 6.58 -10.87 11.20
C GLN A 190 8.11 -10.73 11.13
N ALA A 191 8.77 -11.53 10.30
CA ALA A 191 10.23 -11.53 10.18
C ALA A 191 10.78 -10.21 9.64
N PHE A 192 9.98 -9.40 8.93
CA PHE A 192 10.37 -8.05 8.53
C PHE A 192 10.62 -7.15 9.74
N HIS A 193 9.64 -7.06 10.66
CA HIS A 193 9.84 -6.31 11.89
C HIS A 193 11.00 -6.84 12.73
N GLU A 194 11.14 -8.17 12.85
CA GLU A 194 12.26 -8.80 13.56
C GLU A 194 13.63 -8.45 12.97
N LEU A 195 13.71 -8.26 11.66
CA LEU A 195 14.91 -7.73 11.01
C LEU A 195 15.09 -6.24 11.30
N PHE A 196 14.03 -5.43 11.17
CA PHE A 196 14.14 -3.97 11.29
C PHE A 196 14.69 -3.53 12.65
N ILE A 197 14.25 -4.16 13.75
CA ILE A 197 14.69 -3.82 15.10
C ILE A 197 16.18 -4.10 15.36
N GLN A 198 16.85 -4.86 14.48
CA GLN A 198 18.29 -5.11 14.57
C GLN A 198 19.12 -3.94 14.02
N PHE A 199 18.49 -3.02 13.29
CA PHE A 199 19.15 -1.87 12.66
C PHE A 199 18.56 -0.55 13.19
N PRO A 200 19.18 0.07 14.23
CA PRO A 200 18.67 1.28 14.87
C PRO A 200 18.50 2.51 13.95
N GLN A 201 19.13 2.48 12.77
CA GLN A 201 18.95 3.50 11.74
C GLN A 201 17.54 3.50 11.13
N ILE A 202 16.83 2.35 11.16
CA ILE A 202 15.46 2.25 10.68
C ILE A 202 14.55 2.91 11.70
N THR A 203 13.98 4.04 11.32
CA THR A 203 13.14 4.86 12.21
C THR A 203 11.68 4.84 11.81
N ASP A 204 11.39 4.65 10.52
CA ASP A 204 10.04 4.67 9.98
C ASP A 204 9.84 3.55 8.97
N VAL A 205 8.64 2.96 8.98
CA VAL A 205 8.21 1.95 8.02
C VAL A 205 6.84 2.33 7.49
N ILE A 206 6.71 2.44 6.18
CA ILE A 206 5.47 2.73 5.47
C ILE A 206 5.02 1.48 4.71
N PHE A 207 3.73 1.13 4.82
CA PHE A 207 3.15 -0.02 4.16
C PHE A 207 1.66 0.12 3.81
N GLY A 208 1.16 -0.78 2.95
CA GLY A 208 -0.21 -0.77 2.41
C GLY A 208 -0.93 -2.11 2.59
N HIS A 209 -1.57 -2.58 1.51
CA HIS A 209 -2.17 -3.93 1.32
C HIS A 209 -3.42 -4.24 2.14
N ALA A 210 -3.43 -3.89 3.43
CA ALA A 210 -4.55 -4.17 4.32
C ALA A 210 -5.77 -3.26 4.09
N HIS A 211 -5.63 -2.20 3.26
CA HIS A 211 -6.65 -1.19 3.01
C HIS A 211 -7.20 -0.53 4.29
N HIS A 212 -6.40 -0.54 5.36
CA HIS A 212 -6.78 0.04 6.65
C HIS A 212 -5.81 1.16 7.01
N ARG A 213 -6.36 2.38 7.11
CA ARG A 213 -5.59 3.53 7.59
C ARG A 213 -5.39 3.42 9.08
N ILE A 214 -4.14 3.53 9.52
CA ILE A 214 -3.78 3.58 10.94
C ILE A 214 -3.24 4.97 11.27
N SER A 215 -3.52 5.43 12.50
CA SER A 215 -2.67 6.48 13.08
C SER A 215 -1.26 5.93 13.25
N ALA A 216 -0.24 6.75 13.04
CA ALA A 216 1.14 6.31 13.17
C ALA A 216 1.39 5.73 14.57
N GLN A 217 2.00 4.55 14.65
CA GLN A 217 2.23 3.83 15.92
C GLN A 217 3.71 3.53 16.10
N SER A 218 4.23 3.77 17.30
CA SER A 218 5.59 3.35 17.66
C SER A 218 5.55 1.92 18.21
N ILE A 219 6.35 1.03 17.62
CA ILE A 219 6.57 -0.33 18.12
C ILE A 219 8.07 -0.57 18.12
N ASP A 220 8.63 -0.90 19.29
CA ASP A 220 10.06 -1.17 19.50
C ASP A 220 10.98 -0.07 18.95
N GLY A 221 10.54 1.20 19.07
CA GLY A 221 11.30 2.38 18.63
C GLY A 221 11.12 2.75 17.16
N ILE A 222 10.36 1.97 16.38
CA ILE A 222 10.09 2.23 14.96
C ILE A 222 8.69 2.81 14.79
N MET A 223 8.56 3.87 14.00
CA MET A 223 7.28 4.47 13.63
C MET A 223 6.68 3.80 12.40
N TYR A 224 5.51 3.18 12.57
CA TYR A 224 4.77 2.51 11.51
C TYR A 224 3.66 3.40 10.96
N HIS A 225 3.59 3.51 9.63
CA HIS A 225 2.60 4.29 8.90
C HIS A 225 1.90 3.40 7.88
N SER A 226 0.56 3.38 7.90
CA SER A 226 -0.21 2.78 6.83
C SER A 226 -1.41 3.66 6.53
N ARG A 227 -1.43 4.24 5.33
CA ARG A 227 -2.50 5.15 4.88
C ARG A 227 -2.98 4.80 3.47
N PRO A 228 -3.27 3.53 3.16
CA PRO A 228 -3.72 3.14 1.82
C PRO A 228 -4.97 3.91 1.41
N LEU A 229 -5.10 4.22 0.11
CA LEU A 229 -6.35 4.78 -0.41
C LEU A 229 -7.44 3.71 -0.36
N GLY A 230 -7.15 2.53 -0.89
CA GLY A 230 -8.06 1.38 -0.93
C GLY A 230 -9.13 1.54 -2.03
N TYR A 231 -10.15 0.70 -2.00
CA TYR A 231 -11.22 0.75 -3.00
C TYR A 231 -12.25 1.84 -2.66
N THR A 232 -12.90 2.44 -3.66
CA THR A 232 -13.86 3.55 -3.43
C THR A 232 -14.95 3.24 -2.41
N TYR A 233 -15.43 1.99 -2.35
CA TYR A 233 -16.44 1.60 -1.38
C TYR A 233 -15.93 1.54 0.09
N GLU A 234 -14.61 1.54 0.30
CA GLU A 234 -13.92 1.62 1.60
C GLU A 234 -13.61 3.07 2.02
N TRP A 235 -13.67 4.03 1.10
CA TRP A 235 -13.29 5.42 1.37
C TRP A 235 -14.19 6.07 2.42
N GLN A 236 -13.59 6.92 3.25
CA GLN A 236 -14.31 7.64 4.31
C GLN A 236 -15.36 8.58 3.70
N MET A 237 -15.07 9.17 2.55
CA MET A 237 -15.99 10.01 1.78
C MET A 237 -17.34 9.34 1.48
N VAL A 238 -17.41 8.00 1.29
CA VAL A 238 -18.69 7.29 1.12
C VAL A 238 -19.50 7.29 2.42
N SER A 239 -18.83 7.08 3.56
CA SER A 239 -19.47 7.18 4.88
C SER A 239 -19.97 8.60 5.15
N ASP A 240 -19.15 9.61 4.85
CA ASP A 240 -19.50 11.03 5.05
C ASP A 240 -20.72 11.42 4.20
N PHE A 241 -20.75 11.04 2.92
CA PHE A 241 -21.91 11.29 2.05
C PHE A 241 -23.20 10.66 2.60
N LEU A 242 -23.14 9.41 3.04
CA LEU A 242 -24.33 8.72 3.58
C LEU A 242 -24.78 9.30 4.93
N GLN A 243 -23.89 9.97 5.67
CA GLN A 243 -24.25 10.71 6.88
C GLN A 243 -24.97 12.02 6.54
N ASP A 244 -24.49 12.74 5.53
CA ASP A 244 -25.08 14.01 5.09
C ASP A 244 -26.40 13.83 4.32
N TYR A 245 -26.54 12.70 3.61
CA TYR A 245 -27.73 12.34 2.82
C TYR A 245 -28.32 11.00 3.30
N PRO A 246 -28.91 10.95 4.51
CA PRO A 246 -29.43 9.72 5.10
C PRO A 246 -30.54 9.06 4.29
N GLU A 247 -31.24 9.80 3.42
CA GLU A 247 -32.26 9.27 2.50
C GLU A 247 -31.72 8.26 1.49
N TYR A 248 -30.41 8.25 1.22
CA TYR A 248 -29.77 7.27 0.34
C TYR A 248 -29.22 6.04 1.09
N GLN A 249 -29.36 5.98 2.41
CA GLN A 249 -28.99 4.79 3.16
C GLN A 249 -29.90 3.61 2.83
N ILE A 250 -29.30 2.43 2.72
CA ILE A 250 -30.02 1.16 2.54
C ILE A 250 -30.06 0.40 3.86
N GLU A 251 -31.02 -0.52 4.03
CA GLU A 251 -31.12 -1.38 5.22
C GLU A 251 -29.78 -2.08 5.55
N GLU A 252 -29.11 -2.57 4.50
CA GLU A 252 -27.82 -3.25 4.56
C GLU A 252 -26.61 -2.27 4.54
N HIS A 253 -26.73 -1.07 5.11
CA HIS A 253 -25.69 -0.03 5.05
C HIS A 253 -24.34 -0.47 5.64
N TYR A 254 -24.30 -1.49 6.50
CA TYR A 254 -23.06 -2.09 7.02
C TYR A 254 -22.25 -2.85 5.96
N HIS A 255 -22.86 -3.19 4.81
CA HIS A 255 -22.17 -3.80 3.67
C HIS A 255 -21.57 -2.73 2.75
N LEU A 256 -20.27 -2.44 2.90
CA LEU A 256 -19.53 -1.39 2.17
C LEU A 256 -19.77 -1.38 0.65
N ARG A 257 -19.72 -2.55 0.00
CA ARG A 257 -19.94 -2.65 -1.45
C ARG A 257 -21.40 -2.36 -1.84
N LYS A 258 -22.37 -2.83 -1.04
CA LYS A 258 -23.80 -2.64 -1.33
C LYS A 258 -24.19 -1.17 -1.17
N ARG A 259 -23.75 -0.51 -0.09
CA ARG A 259 -24.02 0.91 0.13
C ARG A 259 -23.42 1.80 -0.97
N TYR A 260 -22.19 1.52 -1.40
CA TYR A 260 -21.57 2.26 -2.51
C TYR A 260 -22.31 2.03 -3.83
N GLN A 261 -22.68 0.78 -4.13
CA GLN A 261 -23.43 0.45 -5.35
C GLN A 261 -24.76 1.20 -5.44
N ALA A 262 -25.43 1.47 -4.31
CA ALA A 262 -26.69 2.19 -4.26
C ALA A 262 -26.53 3.68 -4.63
N ILE A 263 -25.37 4.29 -4.39
CA ILE A 263 -25.14 5.73 -4.59
C ILE A 263 -24.29 6.08 -5.80
N ARG A 264 -23.49 5.13 -6.32
CA ARG A 264 -22.41 5.44 -7.29
C ARG A 264 -22.87 6.10 -8.60
N THR A 265 -24.14 6.01 -8.97
CA THR A 265 -24.69 6.62 -10.19
C THR A 265 -25.53 7.86 -9.92
N LEU A 266 -25.66 8.30 -8.66
CA LEU A 266 -26.41 9.49 -8.31
C LEU A 266 -25.60 10.73 -8.65
N ASP A 267 -26.23 11.72 -9.28
CA ASP A 267 -25.59 13.01 -9.57
C ASP A 267 -25.12 13.70 -8.29
N SER A 268 -25.93 13.63 -7.21
CA SER A 268 -25.56 14.14 -5.88
C SER A 268 -24.28 13.52 -5.34
N TRP A 269 -24.05 12.22 -5.57
CA TRP A 269 -22.80 11.56 -5.20
C TRP A 269 -21.64 12.01 -6.09
N GLN A 270 -21.84 12.16 -7.40
CA GLN A 270 -20.79 12.60 -8.31
C GLN A 270 -20.31 14.02 -7.98
N ASP A 271 -21.24 14.93 -7.71
CA ASP A 271 -20.94 16.29 -7.27
C ASP A 271 -20.22 16.31 -5.92
N TYR A 272 -20.70 15.52 -4.94
CA TYR A 272 -20.06 15.40 -3.64
C TYR A 272 -18.63 14.86 -3.76
N ARG A 273 -18.44 13.81 -4.56
CA ARG A 273 -17.12 13.22 -4.83
C ARG A 273 -16.18 14.22 -5.46
N ALA A 274 -16.61 14.98 -6.46
CA ALA A 274 -15.77 16.00 -7.10
C ALA A 274 -15.28 17.07 -6.10
N GLN A 275 -16.13 17.46 -5.15
CA GLN A 275 -15.79 18.47 -4.14
C GLN A 275 -14.89 17.95 -3.01
N ASN A 276 -14.96 16.65 -2.70
CA ASN A 276 -14.32 16.06 -1.52
C ASN A 276 -13.14 15.13 -1.84
N LEU A 277 -12.87 14.83 -3.11
CA LEU A 277 -11.82 13.89 -3.50
C LEU A 277 -10.43 14.31 -3.02
N SER A 278 -10.08 15.60 -3.09
CA SER A 278 -8.79 16.10 -2.60
C SER A 278 -8.57 15.80 -1.11
N LYS A 279 -9.62 15.95 -0.29
CA LYS A 279 -9.60 15.62 1.14
C LYS A 279 -9.40 14.12 1.37
N GLU A 280 -10.10 13.28 0.61
CA GLU A 280 -9.94 11.82 0.68
C GLU A 280 -8.51 11.41 0.31
N LEU A 281 -7.98 11.92 -0.81
CA LEU A 281 -6.61 11.67 -1.26
C LEU A 281 -5.58 12.15 -0.24
N LEU A 282 -5.73 13.37 0.27
CA LEU A 282 -4.83 13.93 1.29
C LEU A 282 -4.78 13.06 2.55
N SER A 283 -5.92 12.48 2.94
CA SER A 283 -5.97 11.58 4.10
C SER A 283 -5.25 10.24 3.88
N SER A 284 -4.97 9.87 2.62
CA SER A 284 -4.20 8.68 2.21
C SER A 284 -2.71 8.95 1.99
N LEU A 285 -2.23 10.16 2.30
CA LEU A 285 -0.82 10.51 2.14
C LEU A 285 -0.08 10.52 3.49
N SER A 286 1.14 9.99 3.46
CA SER A 286 2.16 10.20 4.50
C SER A 286 3.20 11.19 3.98
N PHE A 287 3.61 12.16 4.80
CA PHE A 287 4.57 13.19 4.41
C PHE A 287 5.82 13.15 5.27
N PHE A 288 6.97 13.37 4.64
CA PHE A 288 8.26 13.55 5.29
C PHE A 288 8.93 14.81 4.75
N GLU A 289 9.25 15.74 5.64
CA GLU A 289 10.11 16.87 5.35
C GLU A 289 11.57 16.40 5.53
N LEU A 290 12.34 16.41 4.44
CA LEU A 290 13.68 15.83 4.39
C LEU A 290 14.72 16.91 4.06
N PRO A 291 15.91 16.84 4.69
CA PRO A 291 17.03 17.69 4.29
C PRO A 291 17.51 17.33 2.88
N THR A 292 18.18 18.29 2.26
CA THR A 292 18.84 18.14 0.95
C THR A 292 20.32 17.95 1.14
#